data_AF-D4TX31-F1
#
_entry.id   AF-D4TX31-F1
#
_cell.length_a   1.000
_cell.length_b   1.000
_cell.length_c   1.000
_cell.angle_alpha   90.00
_cell.angle_beta   90.00
_cell.angle_gamma   90.00
#
_symmetry.space_group_name_H-M   'P 1'
#
loop_
_entity.id
_entity.type
_entity.pdbx_description
1 polymer ?
#
loop_
_entity_poly.entity_id
_entity_poly.type
_entity_poly.pdbx_seq_one_letter_code
_entity_poly.pdbx_strand_id
1 'polypeptide(L)'
;MKTAIRALVSFACAALLSAGMVLPTQAAGRSTIAPTGEAAVEQMESTEGTQVVGEIIGILALGYAIAYNDGVSRAKSGEVTWSMWNGSFGHVLQAAASVSPAVWLGYLGWSQGFKGECRQHSYCYNR
;
A
#
# COMPACT_ATOMS: atom_id res chain seq x y z
N MET A 1 -15.25 36.20 6.46
CA MET A 1 -15.21 35.86 5.03
C MET A 1 -15.33 34.35 4.90
N LYS A 2 -16.12 33.88 3.93
CA LYS A 2 -16.67 32.53 3.80
C LYS A 2 -16.23 32.01 2.43
N THR A 3 -15.36 31.00 2.39
CA THR A 3 -15.00 30.23 1.17
C THR A 3 -14.42 28.89 1.63
N ALA A 4 -15.26 27.83 1.68
CA ALA A 4 -15.50 26.89 0.59
C ALA A 4 -14.63 25.63 0.74
N ILE A 5 -14.96 24.82 1.74
CA ILE A 5 -14.61 23.39 1.78
C ILE A 5 -15.68 22.69 0.94
N ARG A 6 -15.33 22.15 -0.22
CA ARG A 6 -16.09 21.07 -0.90
C ARG A 6 -15.33 20.52 -2.11
N ALA A 7 -15.41 19.20 -2.22
CA ALA A 7 -15.26 18.38 -3.42
C ALA A 7 -13.84 18.05 -3.90
N LEU A 8 -13.32 16.89 -3.47
CA LEU A 8 -12.69 15.90 -4.36
C LEU A 8 -12.94 14.50 -3.79
N VAL A 9 -14.18 14.04 -3.83
CA VAL A 9 -14.55 12.62 -3.70
C VAL A 9 -15.42 12.30 -4.89
N SER A 10 -14.83 11.85 -6.00
CA SER A 10 -15.51 11.22 -7.15
C SER A 10 -14.49 10.85 -8.23
N PHE A 11 -13.81 9.69 -8.10
CA PHE A 11 -13.22 9.02 -9.28
C PHE A 11 -13.05 7.51 -9.04
N ALA A 12 -14.14 6.85 -8.65
CA ALA A 12 -14.14 5.40 -8.45
C ALA A 12 -15.50 4.80 -8.84
N CYS A 13 -15.96 5.01 -10.08
CA CYS A 13 -17.13 4.29 -10.62
C CYS A 13 -17.30 4.44 -12.14
N ALA A 14 -16.31 4.03 -12.94
CA ALA A 14 -16.49 4.00 -14.40
C ALA A 14 -15.76 2.87 -15.14
N ALA A 15 -15.31 1.81 -14.45
CA ALA A 15 -14.53 0.74 -15.10
C ALA A 15 -15.20 -0.65 -15.08
N LEU A 16 -16.45 -0.79 -14.63
CA LEU A 16 -17.08 -2.11 -14.42
C LEU A 16 -18.24 -2.45 -15.38
N LEU A 17 -18.41 -1.74 -16.49
CA LEU A 17 -19.55 -1.94 -17.39
C LEU A 17 -19.13 -2.03 -18.86
N SER A 18 -18.29 -3.00 -19.23
CA SER A 18 -18.11 -3.38 -20.65
C SER A 18 -17.37 -4.71 -20.83
N ALA A 19 -17.95 -5.81 -20.35
CA ALA A 19 -17.54 -7.14 -20.79
C ALA A 19 -18.77 -8.06 -20.90
N GLY A 20 -19.70 -7.69 -21.78
CA GLY A 20 -20.67 -8.62 -22.33
C GLY A 20 -20.02 -9.36 -23.50
N MET A 21 -19.72 -10.64 -23.35
CA MET A 21 -19.47 -11.56 -24.48
C MET A 21 -20.15 -12.91 -24.24
N VAL A 22 -21.31 -13.03 -24.88
CA VAL A 22 -21.89 -14.18 -25.59
C VAL A 22 -21.25 -15.57 -25.36
N LEU A 23 -22.02 -16.49 -24.75
CA LEU A 23 -21.80 -17.95 -24.83
C LEU A 23 -22.12 -18.45 -26.25
N PRO A 24 -21.32 -19.37 -26.83
CA PRO A 24 -21.83 -20.33 -27.80
C PRO A 24 -22.17 -21.64 -27.08
N THR A 25 -23.45 -21.98 -27.09
CA THR A 25 -23.94 -23.34 -26.83
C THR A 25 -23.48 -24.25 -27.97
N GLN A 26 -22.70 -25.30 -27.67
CA GLN A 26 -22.59 -26.47 -28.55
C GLN A 26 -22.82 -27.73 -27.72
N ALA A 27 -24.03 -28.25 -27.85
CA ALA A 27 -24.38 -29.61 -27.47
C ALA A 27 -23.98 -30.55 -28.61
N ALA A 28 -23.19 -31.59 -28.31
CA ALA A 28 -23.39 -32.97 -28.77
C ALA A 28 -22.11 -33.81 -28.57
N GLY A 29 -22.28 -34.99 -27.94
CA GLY A 29 -21.60 -36.19 -28.44
C GLY A 29 -20.64 -36.91 -27.48
N ARG A 30 -21.17 -38.00 -26.90
CA ARG A 30 -20.48 -39.28 -26.61
C ARG A 30 -19.36 -39.31 -25.56
N SER A 31 -19.76 -39.83 -24.40
CA SER A 31 -18.99 -40.69 -23.50
C SER A 31 -18.00 -41.61 -24.24
N THR A 32 -16.71 -41.45 -23.97
CA THR A 32 -15.70 -42.50 -24.09
C THR A 32 -14.78 -42.39 -22.87
N ILE A 33 -14.66 -43.47 -22.11
CA ILE A 33 -13.87 -43.56 -20.88
C ILE A 33 -12.47 -44.10 -21.19
N ALA A 34 -11.49 -43.55 -20.45
CA ALA A 34 -10.13 -44.06 -20.09
C ALA A 34 -8.93 -43.69 -20.98
N PRO A 35 -7.67 -43.64 -20.45
CA PRO A 35 -7.21 -43.50 -19.05
C PRO A 35 -6.10 -42.43 -18.84
N THR A 36 -5.82 -42.14 -17.57
CA THR A 36 -4.55 -41.66 -16.98
C THR A 36 -3.69 -40.64 -17.75
N GLY A 37 -3.75 -39.39 -17.30
CA GLY A 37 -2.70 -38.39 -17.44
C GLY A 37 -2.63 -37.58 -16.16
N GLU A 38 -1.91 -38.09 -15.17
CA GLU A 38 -1.54 -37.33 -13.98
C GLU A 38 -0.67 -36.13 -14.38
N ALA A 39 -0.92 -35.01 -13.72
CA ALA A 39 -0.02 -33.85 -13.59
C ALA A 39 0.35 -33.07 -14.87
N ALA A 40 -0.54 -32.19 -15.34
CA ALA A 40 -0.14 -31.07 -16.20
C ALA A 40 -1.00 -29.80 -16.00
N VAL A 41 -1.43 -29.51 -14.76
CA VAL A 41 -2.19 -28.28 -14.45
C VAL A 41 -1.47 -27.35 -13.46
N GLU A 42 -0.43 -27.78 -12.75
CA GLU A 42 0.16 -26.96 -11.65
C GLU A 42 1.31 -26.01 -12.04
N GLN A 43 1.62 -25.81 -13.34
CA GLN A 43 2.82 -25.03 -13.74
C GLN A 43 2.55 -23.75 -14.53
N MET A 44 1.30 -23.25 -14.57
CA MET A 44 1.03 -21.88 -15.05
C MET A 44 0.61 -20.91 -13.94
N GLU A 45 0.10 -21.38 -12.81
CA GLU A 45 -0.41 -20.52 -11.72
C GLU A 45 0.71 -19.88 -10.86
N SER A 46 1.95 -20.35 -10.99
CA SER A 46 3.06 -19.99 -10.10
C SER A 46 3.86 -18.77 -10.54
N THR A 47 4.05 -18.55 -11.85
CA THR A 47 4.91 -17.47 -12.35
C THR A 47 4.21 -16.11 -12.32
N GLU A 48 2.95 -16.04 -12.74
CA GLU A 48 2.16 -14.79 -12.71
C GLU A 48 1.91 -14.34 -11.27
N GLY A 49 1.55 -15.26 -10.37
CA GLY A 49 1.39 -14.97 -8.94
C GLY A 49 2.67 -14.46 -8.29
N THR A 50 3.82 -15.03 -8.63
CA THR A 50 5.13 -14.57 -8.12
C THR A 50 5.49 -13.17 -8.63
N GLN A 51 5.22 -12.87 -9.90
CA GLN A 51 5.46 -11.55 -10.47
C GLN A 51 4.60 -10.48 -9.76
N VAL A 52 3.31 -10.74 -9.58
CA VAL A 52 2.39 -9.81 -8.90
C VAL A 52 2.82 -9.56 -7.45
N VAL A 53 3.21 -10.61 -6.71
CA VAL A 53 3.72 -10.45 -5.34
C VAL A 53 5.01 -9.61 -5.32
N GLY A 54 5.92 -9.83 -6.28
CA GLY A 54 7.14 -9.04 -6.42
C GLY A 54 6.86 -7.56 -6.67
N GLU A 55 5.92 -7.24 -7.57
CA GLU A 55 5.49 -5.86 -7.85
C GLU A 55 4.86 -5.19 -6.62
N ILE A 56 4.00 -5.90 -5.89
CA ILE A 56 3.40 -5.41 -4.64
C ILE A 56 4.48 -5.10 -3.61
N ILE A 57 5.45 -6.00 -3.40
CA ILE A 57 6.58 -5.78 -2.48
C ILE A 57 7.39 -4.56 -2.92
N GLY A 58 7.66 -4.42 -4.22
CA GLY A 58 8.38 -3.28 -4.77
C GLY A 58 7.69 -1.95 -4.48
N ILE A 59 6.37 -1.87 -4.68
CA ILE A 59 5.57 -0.67 -4.39
C ILE A 59 5.58 -0.35 -2.90
N LEU A 60 5.40 -1.36 -2.04
CA LEU A 60 5.42 -1.18 -0.58
C LEU A 60 6.80 -0.72 -0.08
N ALA A 61 7.88 -1.29 -0.62
CA ALA A 61 9.24 -0.89 -0.30
C ALA A 61 9.53 0.55 -0.73
N LEU A 62 9.07 0.95 -1.92
CA LEU A 62 9.18 2.33 -2.40
C LEU A 62 8.41 3.29 -1.47
N GLY A 63 7.17 2.95 -1.12
CA GLY A 63 6.36 3.74 -0.20
C GLY A 63 7.03 3.90 1.17
N TYR A 64 7.61 2.83 1.71
CA TYR A 64 8.38 2.86 2.95
C TYR A 64 9.58 3.81 2.85
N ALA A 65 10.37 3.72 1.77
CA ALA A 65 11.55 4.56 1.58
C ALA A 65 11.21 6.04 1.43
N ILE A 66 10.14 6.37 0.70
CA ILE A 66 9.63 7.74 0.59
C ILE A 66 9.22 8.27 1.97
N ALA A 67 8.43 7.49 2.71
CA ALA A 67 7.98 7.88 4.05
C ALA A 67 9.15 8.05 5.02
N TYR A 68 10.15 7.16 4.97
CA TYR A 68 11.38 7.27 5.74
C TYR A 68 12.11 8.59 5.48
N ASN A 69 12.32 8.94 4.21
CA ASN A 69 12.99 10.18 3.84
C ASN A 69 12.21 11.43 4.26
N ASP A 70 10.87 11.40 4.21
CA ASP A 70 10.03 12.49 4.76
C ASP A 70 10.21 12.64 6.28
N GLY A 71 10.21 11.53 7.03
CA GLY A 71 10.47 11.53 8.46
C GLY A 71 11.85 12.11 8.82
N VAL A 72 12.89 11.73 8.06
CA VAL A 72 14.24 12.33 8.17
C VAL A 72 14.20 13.83 7.89
N SER A 73 13.55 14.25 6.80
CA SER A 73 13.49 15.66 6.40
C SER A 73 12.80 16.54 7.45
N ARG A 74 11.69 16.06 8.01
CA ARG A 74 10.94 16.76 9.07
C ARG A 74 11.70 16.84 10.39
N ALA A 75 12.47 15.80 10.72
CA ALA A 75 13.40 15.85 11.85
C ALA A 75 14.52 16.87 11.59
N LYS A 76 15.17 16.84 10.41
CA LYS A 76 16.28 17.75 10.04
C LYS A 76 15.88 19.22 10.06
N SER A 77 14.69 19.53 9.56
CA SER A 77 14.16 20.89 9.54
C SER A 77 13.65 21.37 10.90
N GLY A 78 13.45 20.45 11.85
CA GLY A 78 12.79 20.72 13.12
C GLY A 78 11.32 21.09 12.94
N GLU A 79 10.68 20.70 11.83
CA GLU A 79 9.24 20.83 11.61
C GLU A 79 8.45 19.94 12.57
N VAL A 80 9.01 18.77 12.91
CA VAL A 80 8.52 17.91 13.99
C VAL A 80 9.62 17.77 15.03
N THR A 81 9.29 18.02 16.29
CA THR A 81 10.20 17.84 17.43
C THR A 81 9.90 16.55 18.19
N TRP A 82 10.83 16.13 19.05
CA TRP A 82 10.66 14.94 19.88
C TRP A 82 9.44 15.03 20.80
N SER A 83 9.15 16.22 21.32
CA SER A 83 8.00 16.48 22.20
C SER A 83 6.68 16.37 21.44
N MET A 84 6.61 16.90 20.21
CA MET A 84 5.45 16.73 19.32
C MET A 84 5.21 15.26 18.98
N TRP A 85 6.27 14.54 18.61
CA TRP A 85 6.20 13.13 18.30
C TRP A 85 5.70 12.27 19.48
N ASN A 86 6.17 12.53 20.70
CA ASN A 86 5.64 11.84 21.89
C ASN A 86 4.30 12.41 22.40
N GLY A 87 3.79 13.45 21.76
CA GLY A 87 2.53 14.08 22.09
C GLY A 87 1.40 13.65 21.17
N SER A 88 0.40 14.53 21.05
CA SER A 88 -0.81 14.29 20.26
C SER A 88 -0.51 14.00 18.78
N PHE A 89 0.50 14.64 18.19
CA PHE A 89 0.86 14.44 16.80
C PHE A 89 1.24 12.99 16.50
N GLY A 90 2.13 12.37 17.30
CA GLY A 90 2.52 10.98 17.07
C GLY A 90 1.37 10.00 17.30
N HIS A 91 0.53 10.25 18.30
CA HIS A 91 -0.66 9.42 18.55
C HIS A 91 -1.67 9.49 17.40
N VAL A 92 -1.95 10.69 16.88
CA VAL A 92 -2.85 10.88 15.75
C VAL A 92 -2.26 10.24 14.50
N LEU A 93 -0.95 10.38 14.27
CA LEU A 93 -0.30 9.74 13.12
C LEU A 93 -0.38 8.21 13.21
N GLN A 94 -0.14 7.64 14.39
CA GLN A 94 -0.28 6.21 14.63
C GLN A 94 -1.72 5.73 14.43
N ALA A 95 -2.70 6.48 14.95
CA ALA A 95 -4.12 6.16 14.77
C ALA A 95 -4.52 6.22 13.29
N ALA A 96 -4.11 7.26 12.57
CA ALA A 96 -4.35 7.40 11.14
C ALA A 96 -3.70 6.27 10.33
N ALA A 97 -2.56 5.76 10.79
CA ALA A 97 -1.86 4.67 10.14
C ALA A 97 -2.59 3.32 10.25
N SER A 98 -3.47 3.15 11.23
CA SER A 98 -4.19 1.88 11.47
C SER A 98 -5.23 1.54 10.40
N VAL A 99 -5.54 2.45 9.46
CA VAL A 99 -6.59 2.27 8.44
C VAL A 99 -6.28 1.16 7.43
N SER A 100 -5.02 0.85 7.19
CA SER A 100 -4.62 -0.29 6.33
C SER A 100 -3.17 -0.72 6.57
N PRO A 101 -2.80 -1.96 6.21
CA PRO A 101 -1.42 -2.42 6.29
C PRO A 101 -0.43 -1.57 5.49
N ALA A 102 -0.83 -1.06 4.32
CA ALA A 102 0.02 -0.24 3.48
C ALA A 102 0.34 1.12 4.14
N VAL A 103 -0.67 1.76 4.73
CA VAL A 103 -0.46 3.03 5.46
C VAL A 103 0.34 2.78 6.74
N TRP A 104 0.11 1.66 7.43
CA TRP A 104 0.92 1.25 8.58
C TRP A 104 2.41 1.10 8.23
N LEU A 105 2.73 0.50 7.09
CA LEU A 105 4.11 0.42 6.60
C LEU A 105 4.71 1.81 6.34
N GLY A 106 3.94 2.72 5.74
CA GLY A 106 4.35 4.12 5.61
C GLY A 106 4.65 4.78 6.96
N TYR A 107 3.79 4.59 7.95
CA TYR A 107 4.02 5.08 9.32
C TYR A 107 5.29 4.49 9.96
N LEU A 108 5.53 3.19 9.78
CA LEU A 108 6.76 2.56 10.26
C LEU A 108 7.99 3.22 9.62
N GLY A 109 8.00 3.38 8.29
CA GLY A 109 9.07 4.04 7.56
C GLY A 109 9.31 5.46 8.06
N TRP A 110 8.26 6.28 8.09
CA TRP A 110 8.30 7.65 8.59
C TRP A 110 8.85 7.73 10.01
N SER A 111 8.32 6.91 10.93
CA SER A 111 8.71 6.93 12.33
C SER A 111 10.16 6.50 12.54
N GLN A 112 10.66 5.56 11.73
CA GLN A 112 12.07 5.15 11.77
C GLN A 112 12.99 6.26 11.29
N GLY A 113 12.67 6.89 10.16
CA GLY A 113 13.44 8.02 9.63
C GLY A 113 13.50 9.17 10.62
N PHE A 114 12.34 9.58 11.15
CA PHE A 114 12.23 10.61 12.17
C PHE A 114 13.05 10.29 13.42
N LYS A 115 12.84 9.12 14.04
CA LYS A 115 13.54 8.74 15.29
C LYS A 115 15.05 8.61 15.08
N GLY A 116 15.47 8.06 13.94
CA GLY A 116 16.87 7.87 13.59
C GLY A 116 17.60 9.19 13.46
N GLU A 117 16.98 10.16 12.79
CA GLU A 117 17.55 11.49 12.60
C GLU A 117 17.46 12.35 13.86
N CYS A 118 16.30 12.39 14.52
CA CYS A 118 16.06 13.22 15.69
C CYS A 118 17.05 12.91 16.83
N ARG A 119 17.41 11.64 17.02
CA ARG A 119 18.41 11.19 18.01
C ARG A 119 19.80 11.76 17.81
N GLN A 120 20.14 12.17 16.59
CA GLN A 120 21.47 12.68 16.25
C GLN A 120 21.61 14.18 16.54
N HIS A 121 20.50 14.87 16.79
CA HIS A 121 20.46 16.33 16.86
C HIS A 121 19.82 16.86 18.13
N SER A 122 20.59 17.61 18.92
CA SER A 122 20.10 18.22 20.17
C SER A 122 18.95 19.20 19.94
N TYR A 123 18.92 19.90 18.80
CA TYR A 123 17.82 20.80 18.45
C TYR A 123 16.46 20.08 18.29
N CYS A 124 16.46 18.77 18.03
CA CYS A 124 15.22 18.01 17.93
C CYS A 124 14.56 17.75 19.31
N TYR A 125 15.36 17.76 20.38
CA TYR A 125 14.90 17.58 21.76
C TYR A 125 14.66 18.88 22.51
N ASN A 126 15.45 19.91 22.18
CA ASN A 126 15.45 21.19 22.91
C ASN A 126 14.43 22.21 22.37
N ARG A 127 13.51 21.78 21.51
CA ARG A 127 12.53 22.61 20.81
C ARG A 127 11.12 22.10 21.09
#